data_AF-A0A6B2SDQ3-F1
#
_entry.id   AF-A0A6B2SDQ3-F1
#
_cell.length_a   1.000
_cell.length_b   1.000
_cell.length_c   1.000
_cell.angle_alpha   90.00
_cell.angle_beta   90.00
_cell.angle_gamma   90.00
#
_symmetry.space_group_name_H-M   'P 1'
#
loop_
_entity.id
_entity.type
_entity.pdbx_description
1 polymer ?
#
loop_
_entity_poly.entity_id
_entity_poly.type
_entity_poly.pdbx_seq_one_letter_code
_entity_poly.pdbx_strand_id
1 'polypeptide(L)' 'TLRGLPAAQRLRHGHLMAAAALTVPGDLAPPPARAHADRLAALDDAAWETLRLGPGWTERVPEDTGAEEEVRTP' A
#
# COMPACT_ATOMS: atom_id res chain seq x y z
N THR A 1 14.64 2.79 9.62
CA THR A 1 13.26 3.27 9.37
C THR A 1 12.81 2.78 7.99
N LEU A 2 11.52 2.85 7.63
CA LEU A 2 11.05 2.43 6.29
C LEU A 2 11.75 3.26 5.19
N ARG A 3 12.70 2.64 4.48
CA ARG A 3 13.41 3.19 3.31
C ARG A 3 13.98 4.61 3.46
N GLY A 4 14.28 5.06 4.68
CA GLY A 4 14.77 6.41 4.94
C GLY A 4 13.73 7.53 4.75
N LEU A 5 12.43 7.19 4.66
CA LEU A 5 11.37 8.18 4.42
C LEU A 5 11.12 9.10 5.63
N PRO A 6 10.68 10.35 5.39
CA PRO A 6 10.18 11.24 6.44
C PRO A 6 9.10 10.58 7.29
N ALA A 7 8.99 10.99 8.56
CA ALA A 7 8.04 10.40 9.51
C ALA A 7 6.59 10.40 8.99
N ALA A 8 6.13 11.50 8.39
CA ALA A 8 4.80 11.62 7.82
C ALA A 8 4.53 10.56 6.74
N GLN A 9 5.45 10.39 5.78
CA GLN A 9 5.29 9.39 4.72
C GLN A 9 5.28 7.95 5.26
N ARG A 10 6.06 7.67 6.32
CA ARG A 10 6.04 6.36 6.98
C ARG A 10 4.69 6.06 7.63
N LEU A 11 4.09 7.04 8.30
CA LEU A 11 2.76 6.92 8.88
C LEU A 11 1.69 6.72 7.80
N ARG A 12 1.78 7.47 6.70
CA ARG A 12 0.88 7.32 5.55
C ARG A 12 0.98 5.95 4.90
N HIS A 13 2.17 5.39 4.74
CA HIS A 13 2.32 3.99 4.30
C HIS A 13 1.65 3.00 5.24
N GLY A 14 1.75 3.20 6.56
CA GLY A 14 1.02 2.39 7.54
C GLY A 14 -0.49 2.47 7.33
N HIS A 15 -1.03 3.68 7.13
CA HIS A 15 -2.44 3.89 6.86
C HIS A 15 -2.90 3.21 5.56
N LEU A 16 -2.11 3.29 4.49
CA LEU A 16 -2.40 2.62 3.21
C LEU A 16 -2.42 1.10 3.36
N MET A 17 -1.48 0.51 4.11
CA MET A 17 -1.49 -0.93 4.38
C MET A 17 -2.73 -1.35 5.19
N ALA A 18 -3.14 -0.55 6.18
CA ALA A 18 -4.36 -0.79 6.93
C ALA A 18 -5.61 -0.69 6.03
N ALA A 19 -5.70 0.32 5.17
CA ALA A 19 -6.80 0.46 4.22
C ALA A 19 -6.91 -0.73 3.25
N ALA A 20 -5.77 -1.28 2.79
CA ALA A 20 -5.76 -2.49 1.96
C ALA A 20 -6.40 -3.67 2.70
N ALA A 21 -5.99 -3.92 3.96
CA ALA A 21 -6.56 -5.00 4.77
C ALA A 21 -8.07 -4.81 5.04
N LEU A 22 -8.49 -3.57 5.31
CA LEU A 22 -9.89 -3.25 5.62
C LEU A 22 -10.84 -3.26 4.41
N THR A 23 -10.33 -3.46 3.20
CA THR A 23 -11.12 -3.43 1.95
C THR A 23 -11.24 -4.80 1.27
N VAL A 24 -10.77 -5.87 1.92
CA VAL A 24 -10.90 -7.27 1.48
C VAL A 24 -11.60 -8.13 2.55
N PRO A 25 -12.22 -9.26 2.20
CA PRO A 25 -12.92 -10.12 3.16
C PRO A 25 -12.01 -11.03 4.02
N GLY A 26 -10.69 -10.74 4.12
CA GLY A 26 -9.74 -11.57 4.84
C GLY A 26 -8.69 -10.74 5.60
N ASP A 27 -7.95 -11.40 6.49
CA ASP A 27 -6.98 -10.73 7.39
C ASP A 27 -5.73 -10.22 6.65
N LEU A 28 -5.47 -10.74 5.45
CA LEU A 28 -4.39 -10.34 4.58
C LEU A 28 -4.93 -9.83 3.24
N ALA A 29 -4.37 -8.72 2.78
CA ALA A 29 -4.64 -8.16 1.46
C ALA A 29 -3.36 -8.17 0.61
N PRO A 30 -3.49 -8.29 -0.73
CA PRO A 30 -2.38 -7.98 -1.62
C PRO A 30 -1.84 -6.58 -1.32
N PRO A 31 -0.53 -6.41 -1.10
CA PRO A 31 0.02 -5.08 -0.86
C PRO A 31 -0.18 -4.20 -2.09
N PRO A 32 -0.49 -2.90 -1.92
CA PRO A 32 -0.50 -1.97 -3.04
C PRO A 32 0.86 -1.97 -3.73
N ALA A 33 0.86 -1.87 -5.07
CA ALA A 33 2.09 -1.72 -5.81
C ALA A 33 2.90 -0.54 -5.26
N ARG A 34 4.21 -0.74 -5.07
CA ARG A 34 5.08 0.23 -4.37
C ARG A 34 4.96 1.64 -4.95
N ALA A 35 5.04 1.78 -6.28
CA ALA A 35 4.93 3.08 -6.94
C ALA A 35 3.56 3.75 -6.74
N HIS A 36 2.49 2.96 -6.60
CA HIS A 36 1.16 3.48 -6.29
C HIS A 36 1.08 3.97 -4.83
N ALA A 37 1.57 3.16 -3.88
CA ALA A 37 1.64 3.55 -2.48
C ALA A 37 2.53 4.78 -2.24
N ASP A 38 3.68 4.85 -2.92
CA ASP A 38 4.60 5.99 -2.84
C ASP A 38 3.93 7.28 -3.36
N ARG A 39 3.16 7.20 -4.47
CA ARG A 39 2.37 8.34 -4.99
C ARG A 39 1.31 8.82 -4.02
N LEU A 40 0.54 7.90 -3.42
CA LEU A 40 -0.50 8.25 -2.45
C LEU A 40 0.09 8.83 -1.15
N ALA A 41 1.19 8.27 -0.65
CA ALA A 41 1.85 8.78 0.55
C ALA A 41 2.46 10.18 0.36
N ALA A 42 2.74 10.56 -0.88
CA ALA A 42 3.28 11.86 -1.26
C ALA A 42 2.22 12.95 -1.54
N LEU A 43 0.93 12.63 -1.43
CA LEU A 43 -0.14 13.64 -1.52
C LEU A 43 0.10 14.77 -0.51
N ASP A 44 -0.33 15.99 -0.86
CA ASP A 44 -0.41 17.07 0.11
C ASP A 44 -1.47 16.77 1.18
N ASP A 45 -1.49 17.59 2.23
CA ASP A 45 -2.36 17.33 3.39
C ASP A 45 -3.86 17.40 3.02
N ALA A 46 -4.25 18.32 2.15
CA ALA A 46 -5.65 18.48 1.72
C ALA A 46 -6.14 17.28 0.88
N ALA A 47 -5.33 16.82 -0.06
CA ALA A 47 -5.64 15.63 -0.86
C ALA A 47 -5.61 14.36 0.00
N TRP A 48 -4.70 14.29 0.97
CA TRP A 48 -4.64 13.18 1.90
C TRP A 48 -5.88 13.08 2.80
N GLU A 49 -6.37 14.21 3.35
CA GLU A 49 -7.55 14.25 4.24
C GLU A 49 -8.84 13.80 3.53
N THR A 50 -8.93 14.06 2.23
CA THR A 50 -10.10 13.72 1.41
C THR A 50 -10.00 12.36 0.73
N LEU A 51 -8.84 11.68 0.82
CA LEU A 51 -8.62 10.36 0.23
C LEU A 51 -9.61 9.33 0.78
N ARG A 52 -10.28 8.60 -0.13
CA ARG A 52 -11.17 7.48 0.20
C ARG A 52 -10.76 6.28 -0.65
N LEU A 53 -10.48 5.16 0.00
CA LEU A 53 -10.03 3.93 -0.62
C LEU A 53 -11.08 2.85 -0.37
N GLY A 54 -11.65 2.29 -1.44
CA GLY A 54 -12.66 1.23 -1.39
C GLY A 54 -12.13 -0.08 -1.99
N PRO A 55 -12.92 -1.16 -1.96
CA PRO A 55 -12.54 -2.44 -2.55
C PRO A 55 -11.94 -2.29 -3.96
N GLY A 56 -10.86 -3.02 -4.23
CA GLY A 56 -10.16 -3.00 -5.52
C GLY A 56 -9.14 -1.88 -5.73
N TRP A 57 -8.97 -0.94 -4.79
CA TRP A 57 -8.01 0.18 -4.97
C TRP A 57 -6.54 -0.26 -5.09
N THR A 58 -6.20 -1.46 -4.62
CA THR A 58 -4.85 -2.05 -4.74
C THR A 58 -4.65 -2.88 -6.01
N GLU A 59 -5.71 -3.14 -6.78
CA GLU A 59 -5.64 -3.93 -8.00
C GLU A 59 -4.77 -3.22 -9.04
N ARG A 60 -3.75 -3.93 -9.51
CA ARG A 60 -2.76 -3.42 -10.46
C ARG A 60 -3.43 -3.25 -11.83
N VAL A 61 -3.29 -2.08 -12.46
CA VAL A 61 -3.21 -2.01 -13.94
C VAL A 61 -2.00 -2.87 -14.33
N PRO A 62 -2.12 -3.81 -15.27
CA PRO A 62 -1.15 -4.89 -15.44
C PRO A 62 0.20 -4.34 -15.93
N GLU A 63 1.15 -4.20 -15.01
CA GLU A 63 2.57 -4.20 -15.30
C GLU A 63 3.26 -5.20 -14.37
N ASP A 64 3.69 -6.28 -15.03
CA ASP A 64 4.56 -7.40 -14.70
C ASP A 64 4.64 -7.94 -13.26
N THR A 65 4.47 -9.26 -13.16
CA THR A 65 4.27 -9.99 -11.91
C THR A 65 5.57 -10.66 -11.50
N GLY A 66 6.39 -9.93 -10.72
CA GLY A 66 7.62 -10.48 -10.14
C GLY A 66 7.62 -10.36 -8.62
N ALA A 67 6.95 -11.28 -7.93
CA ALA A 67 7.19 -11.52 -6.52
C ALA A 67 7.22 -13.04 -6.31
N GLU A 68 8.42 -13.62 -6.41
CA GLU A 68 8.66 -15.00 -6.03
C GLU A 68 8.51 -15.12 -4.52
N GLU A 69 7.61 -16.02 -4.11
CA GLU A 69 7.40 -16.45 -2.74
C GLU A 69 8.51 -17.44 -2.37
N GLU A 70 9.57 -17.00 -1.69
CA GLU A 70 10.51 -17.92 -1.06
C GLU A 70 9.86 -18.53 0.20
N VAL A 71 9.22 -19.69 0.05
CA VAL A 71 9.01 -20.61 1.15
C VAL A 71 10.32 -21.37 1.36
N ARG A 72 11.11 -20.97 2.36
CA ARG A 72 12.25 -21.76 2.81
C ARG A 72 11.78 -22.78 3.85
N THR A 73 11.47 -23.99 3.42
CA THR A 73 11.15 -25.12 4.32
C THR A 73 12.45 -25.81 4.76
N PRO A 74 12.63 -26.17 6.04
CA PRO A 74 13.65 -27.12 6.47
C PRO A 74 13.31 -28.56 6.10
#